data_AF-A0A8I1U745-F1
#
_entry.id   AF-A0A8I1U745-F1
#
_cell.length_a   1.000
_cell.length_b   1.000
_cell.length_c   1.000
_cell.angle_alpha   90.00
_cell.angle_beta   90.00
_cell.angle_gamma   90.00
#
_symmetry.space_group_name_H-M   'P 1'
#
loop_
_entity.id
_entity.type
_entity.pdbx_description
1 polymer ?
#
loop_
_entity_poly.entity_id
_entity_poly.type
_entity_poly.pdbx_seq_one_letter_code
_entity_poly.pdbx_strand_id
1 'polypeptide(L)'
;MWIFLPRADAPLSAASAQAQSQAPADPAASAETGEGSFRVCNETANKVSIAFGYRAEKGWQSEGWWVAEPDNCVTIYRGNLEARRYYYVYAADDVSGGAWDGSVFMCTRDETFTIFGVEDCLARGYERTGFFEVDTNNRSDWTLQLTDGEVISGDTGPTDEAVPLEGDLPTDGGNQPADDTPTDEGADSE
;
A
#
# COMPACT_ATOMS: atom_id res chain seq x y z
N MET A 1 62.13 -16.53 -62.34
CA MET A 1 63.13 -15.51 -61.97
C MET A 1 63.15 -15.44 -60.46
N TRP A 2 64.30 -15.76 -59.87
CA TRP A 2 64.58 -15.83 -58.44
C TRP A 2 64.98 -14.44 -57.90
N ILE A 3 64.50 -14.14 -56.67
CA ILE A 3 65.15 -13.38 -55.57
C ILE A 3 65.44 -11.87 -55.78
N PHE A 4 64.98 -11.03 -54.84
CA PHE A 4 65.81 -10.31 -53.84
C PHE A 4 64.95 -9.27 -53.09
N LEU A 5 64.66 -9.53 -51.81
CA LEU A 5 64.42 -8.49 -50.82
C LEU A 5 65.77 -7.85 -50.46
N PRO A 6 65.83 -6.52 -50.34
CA PRO A 6 66.72 -5.87 -49.41
C PRO A 6 65.99 -5.40 -48.14
N ARG A 7 66.79 -5.38 -47.09
CA ARG A 7 66.50 -5.29 -45.66
C ARG A 7 66.52 -3.83 -45.19
N ALA A 8 65.73 -3.58 -44.15
CA ALA A 8 65.75 -2.52 -43.13
C ALA A 8 66.68 -1.30 -43.30
N ASP A 9 66.13 -0.12 -42.98
CA ASP A 9 66.80 0.86 -42.12
C ASP A 9 65.76 1.65 -41.31
N ALA A 10 65.94 1.67 -40.00
CA ALA A 10 65.23 2.53 -39.07
C ALA A 10 66.15 3.66 -38.63
N PRO A 11 65.66 4.90 -38.49
CA PRO A 11 66.33 5.89 -37.64
C PRO A 11 65.64 6.03 -36.28
N LEU A 12 66.44 5.86 -35.23
CA LEU A 12 66.24 6.37 -33.88
C LEU A 12 66.58 7.87 -33.86
N SER A 13 65.69 8.73 -33.37
CA SER A 13 66.08 9.82 -32.46
C SER A 13 64.91 10.59 -31.89
N ALA A 14 65.08 10.88 -30.60
CA ALA A 14 64.21 11.57 -29.70
C ALA A 14 64.13 13.08 -29.99
N ALA A 15 62.97 13.68 -29.72
CA ALA A 15 62.83 15.09 -29.40
C ALA A 15 61.70 15.28 -28.38
N SER A 16 62.00 16.13 -27.41
CA SER A 16 61.39 16.24 -26.10
C SER A 16 60.22 17.23 -26.05
N ALA A 17 59.46 17.12 -24.94
CA ALA A 17 58.52 18.11 -24.39
C ALA A 17 57.17 18.20 -25.13
N GLN A 18 56.01 18.26 -24.46
CA GLN A 18 55.71 19.01 -23.25
C GLN A 18 54.65 18.29 -22.39
N ALA A 19 54.77 18.48 -21.08
CA ALA A 19 53.80 18.09 -20.09
C ALA A 19 52.45 18.78 -20.31
N GLN A 20 51.37 18.01 -20.26
CA GLN A 20 50.08 18.47 -19.76
C GLN A 20 49.54 17.39 -18.85
N SER A 21 49.74 17.60 -17.55
CA SER A 21 49.04 16.86 -16.50
C SER A 21 47.57 17.26 -16.56
N GLN A 22 46.76 16.57 -17.38
CA GLN A 22 45.32 16.55 -17.13
C GLN A 22 45.11 15.78 -15.82
N ALA A 23 44.71 16.50 -14.78
CA ALA A 23 44.06 15.89 -13.63
C ALA A 23 42.86 15.06 -14.12
N PRO A 24 42.50 13.95 -13.45
CA PRO A 24 41.23 13.30 -13.72
C PRO A 24 40.13 14.34 -13.48
N ALA A 25 39.28 14.54 -14.48
CA ALA A 25 37.99 15.14 -14.23
C ALA A 25 37.26 14.17 -13.30
N ASP A 26 37.21 14.50 -12.01
CA ASP A 26 36.23 13.93 -11.11
C ASP A 26 34.87 14.05 -11.80
N PRO A 27 34.12 12.94 -12.02
CA PRO A 27 32.71 13.10 -12.26
C PRO A 27 32.19 13.81 -11.00
N ALA A 28 31.83 15.09 -11.15
CA ALA A 28 30.95 15.73 -10.20
C ALA A 28 29.73 14.81 -10.13
N ALA A 29 29.68 13.99 -9.09
CA ALA A 29 28.47 13.32 -8.69
C ALA A 29 27.49 14.45 -8.46
N SER A 30 26.58 14.65 -9.42
CA SER A 30 25.33 15.32 -9.16
C SER A 30 24.81 14.62 -7.91
N ALA A 31 24.82 15.32 -6.79
CA ALA A 31 23.93 14.97 -5.70
C ALA A 31 22.54 15.23 -6.27
N GLU A 32 22.03 14.27 -7.05
CA GLU A 32 20.62 14.08 -7.23
C GLU A 32 20.13 14.04 -5.78
N THR A 33 19.48 15.11 -5.36
CA THR A 33 18.74 15.06 -4.11
C THR A 33 17.68 14.02 -4.40
N GLY A 34 18.01 12.76 -4.12
CA GLY A 34 17.25 11.62 -4.60
C GLY A 34 15.86 11.79 -4.06
N GLU A 35 14.93 12.15 -4.93
CA GLU A 35 13.53 12.14 -4.57
C GLU A 35 13.22 10.71 -4.15
N GLY A 36 12.91 10.54 -2.87
CA GLY A 36 12.58 9.24 -2.32
C GLY A 36 11.47 8.54 -3.08
N SER A 37 11.46 7.21 -3.06
CA SER A 37 10.50 6.42 -3.84
C SER A 37 9.80 5.35 -3.02
N PHE A 38 8.48 5.20 -3.21
CA PHE A 38 7.72 4.06 -2.72
C PHE A 38 7.43 3.12 -3.89
N ARG A 39 7.95 1.90 -3.81
CA ARG A 39 7.76 0.84 -4.80
C ARG A 39 6.95 -0.32 -4.22
N VAL A 40 6.12 -0.94 -5.05
CA VAL A 40 5.40 -2.18 -4.72
C VAL A 40 5.82 -3.24 -5.71
N CYS A 41 6.39 -4.34 -5.23
CA CYS A 41 6.77 -5.53 -5.98
C CYS A 41 5.67 -6.57 -5.85
N ASN A 42 5.19 -7.05 -6.98
CA ASN A 42 4.26 -8.16 -7.06
C ASN A 42 5.06 -9.46 -7.26
N GLU A 43 5.14 -10.28 -6.21
CA GLU A 43 5.79 -11.61 -6.24
C GLU A 43 4.75 -12.73 -6.37
N THR A 44 3.51 -12.38 -6.70
CA THR A 44 2.43 -13.33 -6.98
C THR A 44 2.38 -13.73 -8.44
N ALA A 45 1.67 -14.81 -8.74
CA ALA A 45 1.45 -15.27 -10.10
C ALA A 45 0.42 -14.44 -10.89
N ASN A 46 -0.37 -13.59 -10.21
CA ASN A 46 -1.47 -12.85 -10.80
C ASN A 46 -1.16 -11.36 -10.93
N LYS A 47 -1.89 -10.69 -11.81
CA LYS A 47 -1.81 -9.24 -11.95
C LYS A 47 -2.52 -8.57 -10.77
N VAL A 48 -1.88 -7.55 -10.20
CA VAL A 48 -2.37 -6.86 -9.00
C VAL A 48 -2.64 -5.39 -9.28
N SER A 49 -3.82 -4.92 -8.89
CA SER A 49 -4.22 -3.50 -8.90
C SER A 49 -3.98 -2.88 -7.53
N ILE A 50 -3.34 -1.72 -7.48
CA ILE A 50 -2.85 -1.08 -6.24
C ILE A 50 -3.47 0.32 -6.10
N ALA A 51 -3.98 0.62 -4.91
CA ALA A 51 -4.33 1.95 -4.45
C ALA A 51 -3.42 2.39 -3.30
N PHE A 52 -3.18 3.69 -3.22
CA PHE A 52 -2.25 4.31 -2.29
C PHE A 52 -2.93 5.45 -1.52
N GLY A 53 -2.76 5.47 -0.21
CA GLY A 53 -3.30 6.47 0.69
C GLY A 53 -2.22 7.12 1.54
N TYR A 54 -2.33 8.43 1.75
CA TYR A 54 -1.39 9.19 2.59
C TYR A 54 -2.02 10.46 3.15
N ARG A 55 -1.36 11.03 4.16
CA ARG A 55 -1.78 12.29 4.78
C ARG A 55 -1.12 13.49 4.10
N ALA A 56 -1.76 14.03 3.07
CA ALA A 56 -1.34 15.26 2.40
C ALA A 56 -1.44 16.51 3.31
N GLU A 57 -0.96 17.65 2.84
CA GLU A 57 -1.01 18.93 3.58
C GLU A 57 -2.43 19.35 3.97
N LYS A 58 -3.40 19.05 3.11
CA LYS A 58 -4.81 19.42 3.28
C LYS A 58 -5.65 18.33 3.94
N GLY A 59 -5.04 17.25 4.40
CA GLY A 59 -5.72 16.11 5.00
C GLY A 59 -5.45 14.80 4.27
N TRP A 60 -6.35 13.84 4.44
CA TRP A 60 -6.23 12.53 3.80
C TRP A 60 -6.41 12.60 2.29
N GLN A 61 -5.65 11.78 1.58
CA GLN A 61 -5.72 11.64 0.14
C GLN A 61 -5.49 10.18 -0.24
N SER A 62 -6.28 9.68 -1.19
CA SER A 62 -6.13 8.37 -1.80
C SER A 62 -6.02 8.49 -3.32
N GLU A 63 -5.23 7.62 -3.92
CA GLU A 63 -4.92 7.58 -5.34
C GLU A 63 -4.88 6.13 -5.84
N GLY A 64 -5.09 5.93 -7.14
CA GLY A 64 -5.07 4.60 -7.78
C GLY A 64 -5.52 4.70 -9.23
N TRP A 65 -5.56 3.65 -10.03
CA TRP A 65 -4.95 2.34 -9.80
C TRP A 65 -3.59 2.28 -10.49
N TRP A 66 -2.59 1.81 -9.78
CA TRP A 66 -1.38 1.29 -10.41
C TRP A 66 -1.55 -0.20 -10.64
N VAL A 67 -0.96 -0.71 -11.71
CA VAL A 67 -1.05 -2.14 -12.04
C VAL A 67 0.36 -2.73 -12.02
N ALA A 68 0.56 -3.74 -11.18
CA ALA A 68 1.79 -4.52 -11.12
C ALA A 68 1.57 -5.89 -11.76
N GLU A 69 2.26 -6.14 -12.87
CA GLU A 69 2.31 -7.47 -13.49
C GLU A 69 3.05 -8.47 -12.57
N PRO A 70 2.82 -9.79 -12.74
CA PRO A 70 3.57 -10.81 -12.00
C PRO A 70 5.09 -10.61 -12.08
N ASP A 71 5.80 -10.84 -10.98
CA ASP A 71 7.25 -10.66 -10.81
C ASP A 71 7.80 -9.25 -11.14
N ASN A 72 6.93 -8.24 -11.23
CA ASN A 72 7.31 -6.86 -11.54
C ASN A 72 7.02 -5.94 -10.36
N CYS A 73 7.74 -4.81 -10.31
CA CYS A 73 7.46 -3.78 -9.34
C CYS A 73 7.24 -2.40 -9.95
N VAL A 74 6.28 -1.67 -9.39
CA VAL A 74 5.85 -0.34 -9.82
C VAL A 74 6.11 0.69 -8.73
N THR A 75 6.50 1.90 -9.14
CA THR A 75 6.64 3.04 -8.23
C THR A 75 5.31 3.76 -8.11
N ILE A 76 4.73 3.75 -6.92
CA ILE A 76 3.41 4.36 -6.63
C ILE A 76 3.55 5.79 -6.09
N TYR A 77 4.71 6.16 -5.57
CA TYR A 77 4.98 7.52 -5.09
C TYR A 77 6.45 7.91 -5.32
N ARG A 78 6.66 9.18 -5.67
CA ARG A 78 7.98 9.84 -5.72
C ARG A 78 7.93 11.14 -4.94
N GLY A 79 8.97 11.40 -4.14
CA GLY A 79 9.11 12.61 -3.34
C GLY A 79 9.69 12.31 -1.97
N ASN A 80 9.62 13.29 -1.05
CA ASN A 80 10.17 13.11 0.28
C ASN A 80 9.31 12.12 1.10
N LEU A 81 9.69 10.83 1.10
CA LEU A 81 9.03 9.84 1.93
C LEU A 81 9.22 10.13 3.42
N GLU A 82 10.39 10.64 3.84
CA GLU A 82 10.73 10.92 5.24
C GLU A 82 9.84 11.98 5.88
N ALA A 83 9.13 12.78 5.07
CA ALA A 83 8.11 13.71 5.54
C ALA A 83 7.00 13.00 6.34
N ARG A 84 6.81 11.68 6.14
CA ARG A 84 5.80 10.85 6.80
C ARG A 84 6.37 9.46 7.09
N ARG A 85 6.02 8.88 8.24
CA ARG A 85 6.43 7.52 8.58
C ARG A 85 5.44 6.46 8.08
N TYR A 86 4.16 6.78 8.07
CA TYR A 86 3.09 5.85 7.74
C TYR A 86 2.45 6.18 6.41
N TYR A 87 2.30 5.16 5.59
CA TYR A 87 1.61 5.19 4.30
C TYR A 87 0.63 4.02 4.25
N TYR A 88 -0.37 4.12 3.38
CA TYR A 88 -1.48 3.17 3.37
C TYR A 88 -1.60 2.57 1.97
N VAL A 89 -1.76 1.25 1.90
CA VAL A 89 -1.87 0.54 0.63
C VAL A 89 -3.10 -0.35 0.65
N TYR A 90 -3.77 -0.45 -0.47
CA TYR A 90 -4.72 -1.51 -0.76
C TYR A 90 -4.28 -2.15 -2.08
N ALA A 91 -4.29 -3.48 -2.14
CA ALA A 91 -3.98 -4.19 -3.36
C ALA A 91 -5.02 -5.29 -3.62
N ALA A 92 -5.41 -5.48 -4.87
CA ALA A 92 -6.39 -6.47 -5.30
C ALA A 92 -5.79 -7.39 -6.36
N ASP A 93 -5.98 -8.70 -6.19
CA ASP A 93 -5.69 -9.70 -7.21
C ASP A 93 -6.82 -9.70 -8.25
N ASP A 94 -6.50 -9.21 -9.46
CA ASP A 94 -7.48 -9.05 -10.54
C ASP A 94 -7.92 -10.37 -11.17
N VAL A 95 -7.31 -11.50 -10.81
CA VAL A 95 -7.53 -12.81 -11.42
C VAL A 95 -8.23 -13.75 -10.44
N SER A 96 -7.72 -13.88 -9.21
CA SER A 96 -8.27 -14.82 -8.22
C SER A 96 -9.32 -14.20 -7.30
N GLY A 97 -9.41 -12.86 -7.22
CA GLY A 97 -10.40 -12.14 -6.42
C GLY A 97 -10.04 -11.98 -4.93
N GLY A 98 -8.76 -12.15 -4.56
CA GLY A 98 -8.23 -11.81 -3.24
C GLY A 98 -7.78 -10.35 -3.11
N ALA A 99 -7.49 -9.91 -1.89
CA ALA A 99 -6.95 -8.57 -1.63
C ALA A 99 -6.00 -8.55 -0.43
N TRP A 100 -5.08 -7.59 -0.45
CA TRP A 100 -4.34 -7.11 0.70
C TRP A 100 -5.04 -5.84 1.18
N ASP A 101 -5.93 -6.00 2.16
CA ASP A 101 -6.72 -4.93 2.76
C ASP A 101 -6.25 -4.62 4.20
N GLY A 102 -6.91 -3.67 4.85
CA GLY A 102 -6.64 -3.36 6.25
C GLY A 102 -7.74 -2.53 6.88
N SER A 103 -7.52 -2.09 8.12
CA SER A 103 -8.56 -1.43 8.93
C SER A 103 -8.69 0.08 8.68
N VAL A 104 -7.82 0.69 7.87
CA VAL A 104 -7.83 2.12 7.60
C VAL A 104 -8.66 2.42 6.36
N PHE A 105 -9.91 2.86 6.57
CA PHE A 105 -10.84 3.08 5.47
C PHE A 105 -10.60 4.41 4.75
N MET A 106 -10.49 4.35 3.42
CA MET A 106 -10.43 5.52 2.53
C MET A 106 -11.35 5.33 1.32
N CYS A 107 -11.54 6.41 0.56
CA CYS A 107 -12.40 6.38 -0.62
C CYS A 107 -11.64 5.86 -1.86
N THR A 108 -12.27 4.99 -2.65
CA THR A 108 -11.75 4.52 -3.94
C THR A 108 -12.85 4.56 -5.01
N ARG A 109 -12.51 4.29 -6.27
CA ARG A 109 -13.47 4.10 -7.37
C ARG A 109 -12.87 3.16 -8.42
N ASP A 110 -13.70 2.65 -9.32
CA ASP A 110 -13.30 1.67 -10.34
C ASP A 110 -12.22 2.18 -11.30
N GLU A 111 -12.29 3.45 -11.69
CA GLU A 111 -11.35 4.09 -12.62
C GLU A 111 -10.16 4.74 -11.89
N THR A 112 -9.06 5.03 -12.61
CA THR A 112 -7.94 5.82 -12.08
C THR A 112 -8.42 7.10 -11.39
N PHE A 113 -7.91 7.38 -10.19
CA PHE A 113 -8.45 8.36 -9.26
C PHE A 113 -7.41 9.06 -8.41
N THR A 114 -7.84 10.23 -7.95
CA THR A 114 -7.25 10.99 -6.85
C THR A 114 -8.42 11.57 -6.07
N ILE A 115 -8.58 11.18 -4.81
CA ILE A 115 -9.70 11.59 -3.96
C ILE A 115 -9.14 12.23 -2.69
N PHE A 116 -9.66 13.40 -2.34
CA PHE A 116 -9.35 14.09 -1.10
C PHE A 116 -10.42 13.79 -0.04
N GLY A 117 -9.99 13.56 1.20
CA GLY A 117 -10.86 13.21 2.32
C GLY A 117 -11.31 11.75 2.33
N VAL A 118 -11.68 11.28 3.51
CA VAL A 118 -12.12 9.89 3.78
C VAL A 118 -13.58 9.81 4.23
N GLU A 119 -14.23 10.97 4.37
CA GLU A 119 -15.58 11.12 4.84
C GLU A 119 -16.58 10.88 3.71
N ASP A 120 -17.71 10.26 4.07
CA ASP A 120 -18.91 10.12 3.24
C ASP A 120 -18.65 9.51 1.85
N CYS A 121 -17.69 8.57 1.72
CA CYS A 121 -17.31 7.98 0.43
C CYS A 121 -18.54 7.55 -0.40
N LEU A 122 -19.44 6.77 0.19
CA LEU A 122 -20.64 6.27 -0.47
C LEU A 122 -21.59 7.40 -0.91
N ALA A 123 -21.81 8.41 -0.07
CA ALA A 123 -22.69 9.54 -0.40
C ALA A 123 -22.07 10.44 -1.50
N ARG A 124 -20.75 10.41 -1.64
CA ARG A 124 -19.99 11.10 -2.70
C ARG A 124 -19.85 10.26 -3.98
N GLY A 125 -20.39 9.04 -4.00
CA GLY A 125 -20.33 8.12 -5.15
C GLY A 125 -19.01 7.34 -5.28
N TYR A 126 -18.27 7.22 -4.17
CA TYR A 126 -17.05 6.41 -4.07
C TYR A 126 -17.31 5.15 -3.25
N GLU A 127 -16.39 4.20 -3.34
CA GLU A 127 -16.38 3.02 -2.49
C GLU A 127 -15.61 3.28 -1.20
N ARG A 128 -15.93 2.51 -0.15
CA ARG A 128 -15.22 2.55 1.13
C ARG A 128 -14.32 1.32 1.23
N THR A 129 -13.02 1.53 1.04
CA THR A 129 -12.02 0.46 0.92
C THR A 129 -11.06 0.50 2.08
N GLY A 130 -10.71 -0.66 2.63
CA GLY A 130 -9.80 -0.81 3.76
C GLY A 130 -8.35 -0.92 3.31
N PHE A 131 -7.49 -0.01 3.77
CA PHE A 131 -6.06 0.00 3.48
C PHE A 131 -5.29 -0.52 4.70
N PHE A 132 -4.21 -1.26 4.45
CA PHE A 132 -3.24 -1.62 5.49
C PHE A 132 -2.17 -0.54 5.63
N GLU A 133 -1.63 -0.40 6.83
CA GLU A 133 -0.59 0.55 7.15
C GLU A 133 0.79 -0.03 6.85
N VAL A 134 1.64 0.79 6.23
CA VAL A 134 3.05 0.50 5.95
C VAL A 134 3.88 1.54 6.68
N ASP A 135 4.69 1.06 7.63
CA ASP A 135 5.68 1.86 8.34
C ASP A 135 6.99 1.91 7.54
N THR A 136 7.29 3.07 6.95
CA THR A 136 8.52 3.26 6.17
C THR A 136 9.76 3.45 7.04
N ASN A 137 9.60 3.54 8.37
CA ASN A 137 10.64 3.79 9.35
C ASN A 137 11.52 5.00 9.01
N ASN A 138 10.89 6.07 8.47
CA ASN A 138 11.54 7.32 8.05
C ASN A 138 12.66 7.13 7.01
N ARG A 139 12.53 6.14 6.11
CA ARG A 139 13.46 5.96 4.99
C ARG A 139 13.08 6.83 3.80
N SER A 140 14.10 7.29 3.05
CA SER A 140 13.92 7.96 1.76
C SER A 140 13.32 7.03 0.71
N ASP A 141 13.61 5.73 0.77
CA ASP A 141 13.15 4.73 -0.19
C ASP A 141 12.55 3.53 0.52
N TRP A 142 11.44 3.04 -0.01
CA TRP A 142 10.72 1.90 0.51
C TRP A 142 10.23 0.99 -0.61
N THR A 143 10.37 -0.31 -0.39
CA THR A 143 9.79 -1.34 -1.25
C THR A 143 8.90 -2.25 -0.42
N LEU A 144 7.64 -2.34 -0.80
CA LEU A 144 6.69 -3.33 -0.31
C LEU A 144 6.69 -4.54 -1.25
N GLN A 145 6.71 -5.75 -0.70
CA GLN A 145 6.58 -7.00 -1.47
C GLN A 145 5.20 -7.59 -1.19
N LEU A 146 4.46 -7.90 -2.24
CA LEU A 146 3.19 -8.61 -2.17
C LEU A 146 3.44 -10.06 -2.53
N THR A 147 3.12 -10.98 -1.62
CA THR A 147 3.34 -12.42 -1.78
C THR A 147 2.02 -13.17 -1.67
N ASP A 148 1.97 -14.35 -2.31
CA ASP A 148 0.83 -15.25 -2.21
C ASP A 148 0.71 -15.79 -0.77
N GLY A 149 -0.47 -15.62 -0.18
CA GLY A 149 -0.80 -16.21 1.13
C GLY A 149 -0.87 -15.23 2.30
N GLU A 150 -0.64 -13.93 2.07
CA GLU A 150 -0.82 -12.91 3.10
C GLU A 150 -2.05 -12.04 2.83
N VAL A 151 -3.23 -12.63 3.04
CA VAL A 151 -4.40 -11.82 3.43
C VAL A 151 -4.08 -11.23 4.81
N ILE A 152 -3.32 -10.13 4.86
CA ILE A 152 -3.20 -9.32 6.08
C ILE A 152 -4.53 -8.60 6.27
N SER A 153 -5.60 -9.35 6.50
CA SER A 153 -6.75 -8.82 7.20
C SER A 153 -6.25 -8.50 8.60
N GLY A 154 -5.95 -7.23 8.84
CA GLY A 154 -5.54 -6.74 10.14
C GLY A 154 -6.50 -7.24 11.20
N ASP A 155 -6.02 -8.14 12.05
CA ASP A 155 -6.63 -8.50 13.33
C ASP A 155 -8.12 -8.86 13.26
N THR A 156 -8.45 -10.08 12.82
CA THR A 156 -9.41 -10.82 13.64
C THR A 156 -8.60 -11.40 14.78
N GLY A 157 -8.57 -10.68 15.91
CA GLY A 157 -8.04 -11.23 17.15
C GLY A 157 -8.62 -12.64 17.39
N PRO A 158 -7.90 -13.51 18.13
CA PRO A 158 -8.42 -14.84 18.41
C PRO A 158 -9.81 -14.67 19.02
N THR A 159 -10.84 -15.16 18.34
CA THR A 159 -12.12 -15.45 18.97
C THR A 159 -11.94 -16.68 19.84
N ASP A 160 -11.06 -16.56 20.84
CA ASP A 160 -11.19 -17.32 22.08
C ASP A 160 -12.43 -16.76 22.76
N GLU A 161 -13.57 -17.34 22.45
CA GLU A 161 -14.68 -17.60 23.37
C GLU A 161 -15.81 -18.28 22.57
N ALA A 162 -15.53 -19.51 22.12
CA ALA A 162 -16.58 -20.51 22.07
C ALA A 162 -17.03 -20.74 23.52
N VAL A 163 -17.96 -19.94 24.01
CA VAL A 163 -18.63 -20.16 25.29
C VAL A 163 -19.38 -21.49 25.16
N PRO A 164 -19.05 -22.53 25.96
CA PRO A 164 -19.83 -23.75 25.98
C PRO A 164 -21.21 -23.41 26.52
N LEU A 165 -22.24 -23.63 25.71
CA LEU A 165 -23.64 -23.50 26.09
C LEU A 165 -24.06 -24.71 26.93
N GLU A 166 -23.42 -24.95 28.06
CA GLU A 166 -23.81 -26.03 28.98
C GLU A 166 -23.78 -25.50 30.42
N GLY A 167 -24.96 -25.36 31.04
CA GLY A 167 -25.04 -25.09 32.48
C GLY A 167 -26.32 -24.39 32.96
N ASP A 168 -27.36 -25.20 33.14
CA ASP A 168 -28.36 -25.11 34.23
C ASP A 168 -29.36 -23.94 34.28
N LEU A 169 -30.62 -24.32 34.00
CA LEU A 169 -31.84 -23.66 34.48
C LEU A 169 -31.92 -23.67 36.02
N PRO A 170 -32.07 -22.53 36.70
CA PRO A 170 -32.76 -22.49 37.97
C PRO A 170 -34.25 -22.27 37.72
N THR A 171 -35.06 -23.29 37.99
CA THR A 171 -36.50 -23.12 38.20
C THR A 171 -36.70 -22.42 39.55
N ASP A 172 -36.86 -21.10 39.55
CA ASP A 172 -37.43 -20.39 40.70
C ASP A 172 -38.92 -20.19 40.47
N GLY A 173 -39.71 -20.98 41.19
CA GLY A 173 -41.16 -20.81 41.27
C GLY A 173 -41.48 -19.76 42.33
N GLY A 174 -42.27 -18.75 41.97
CA GLY A 174 -42.79 -17.85 42.98
C GLY A 174 -43.49 -16.60 42.47
N ASN A 175 -44.78 -16.76 42.17
CA ASN A 175 -45.84 -15.78 42.50
C ASN A 175 -45.92 -14.49 41.66
N GLN A 176 -46.86 -14.45 40.72
CA GLN A 176 -47.53 -13.18 40.39
C GLN A 176 -49.05 -13.39 40.23
N PRO A 177 -49.88 -12.65 41.00
CA PRO A 177 -51.32 -12.78 40.99
C PRO A 177 -51.95 -12.10 39.77
N ALA A 178 -53.20 -12.51 39.49
CA ALA A 178 -54.03 -12.06 38.39
C ALA A 178 -54.27 -10.54 38.40
N ASP A 179 -54.10 -9.92 37.22
CA ASP A 179 -54.63 -8.59 36.91
C ASP A 179 -55.76 -8.78 35.88
N ASP A 180 -56.95 -9.09 36.40
CA ASP A 180 -58.21 -9.06 35.66
C ASP A 180 -58.90 -7.74 36.00
N THR A 181 -58.79 -6.70 35.16
CA THR A 181 -59.80 -5.64 35.05
C THR A 181 -59.68 -4.95 33.70
N PRO A 182 -60.69 -5.09 32.82
CA PRO A 182 -61.39 -3.86 32.41
C PRO A 182 -62.88 -4.10 32.11
N THR A 183 -63.78 -3.53 32.92
CA THR A 183 -65.06 -2.99 32.41
C THR A 183 -65.68 -2.08 33.47
N ASP A 184 -65.56 -0.77 33.27
CA ASP A 184 -66.43 0.22 33.90
C ASP A 184 -67.48 0.60 32.86
N GLU A 185 -68.62 -0.09 32.91
CA GLU A 185 -69.88 0.35 32.31
C GLU A 185 -70.82 0.74 33.45
N GLY A 186 -71.04 2.04 33.61
CA GLY A 186 -72.11 2.64 34.41
C GLY A 186 -72.33 4.08 33.90
N ALA A 187 -73.32 4.33 33.05
CA ALA A 187 -74.75 4.51 33.35
C ALA A 187 -75.10 5.94 33.81
N ASP A 188 -75.85 6.61 32.92
CA ASP A 188 -76.98 7.53 33.14
C ASP A 188 -76.83 8.82 33.96
N SER A 189 -77.21 9.96 33.34
CA SER A 189 -78.46 10.71 33.63
C SER A 189 -78.32 12.21 33.29
N GLU A 190 -79.05 12.70 32.28
CA GLU A 190 -80.08 13.77 32.39
C GLU A 190 -80.74 14.09 31.03
#